data_AF-A0A537FTM6-F1
#
_entry.id   AF-A0A537FTM6-F1
#
_cell.length_a   1.000
_cell.length_b   1.000
_cell.length_c   1.000
_cell.angle_alpha   90.00
_cell.angle_beta   90.00
_cell.angle_gamma   90.00
#
_symmetry.space_group_name_H-M   'P 1'
#
loop_
_entity.id
_entity.type
_entity.pdbx_description
1 polymer ?
#
loop_
_entity_poly.entity_id
_entity_poly.type
_entity_poly.pdbx_seq_one_letter_code
_entity_poly.pdbx_strand_id
1 'polypeptide(L)'
;MMRIGVVLVLALAAGAAAAQQLYRWTDEKGRLHVADTPPPPGAKDVHRWRVTASSAAEGGSEPYALRQARKESPVTLYTAADCEPCNDARKLLNSRGIPFKE
;
A
#
# COMPACT_ATOMS: atom_id res chain seq x y z
N MET A 1 23.74 0.31 -40.89
CA MET A 1 22.27 0.18 -41.02
C MET A 1 21.65 -0.66 -39.89
N MET A 2 22.23 -1.81 -39.50
CA MET A 2 21.70 -2.67 -38.41
C MET A 2 21.54 -1.99 -37.04
N ARG A 3 22.46 -1.08 -36.67
CA ARG A 3 22.45 -0.38 -35.37
C ARG A 3 21.30 0.63 -35.22
N ILE A 4 20.83 1.21 -36.33
CA ILE A 4 19.73 2.20 -36.31
C ILE A 4 18.39 1.48 -36.10
N GLY A 5 18.23 0.28 -36.67
CA GLY A 5 17.02 -0.54 -36.46
C GLY A 5 16.84 -0.97 -35.00
N VAL A 6 17.92 -1.35 -34.32
CA VAL A 6 17.88 -1.74 -32.90
C VAL A 6 17.47 -0.56 -32.00
N VAL A 7 17.95 0.65 -32.29
CA VAL A 7 17.59 1.86 -31.52
C VAL A 7 16.12 2.23 -31.72
N LEU A 8 15.59 2.08 -32.96
CA LEU A 8 14.19 2.37 -33.26
C LEU A 8 13.23 1.39 -32.56
N VAL A 9 13.60 0.12 -32.50
CA VAL A 9 12.79 -0.92 -31.80
C VAL A 9 12.79 -0.71 -30.29
N LEU A 10 13.91 -0.31 -29.69
CA LEU A 10 13.96 0.02 -28.26
C LEU A 10 13.13 1.27 -27.91
N ALA A 11 13.08 2.26 -28.79
CA ALA A 11 12.32 3.49 -28.57
C ALA A 11 10.79 3.25 -28.59
N LEU A 12 10.29 2.31 -29.40
CA LEU A 12 8.86 1.95 -29.42
C LEU A 12 8.42 1.18 -28.15
N ALA A 13 9.33 0.42 -27.52
CA ALA A 13 9.00 -0.36 -26.32
C ALA A 13 8.79 0.52 -25.06
N ALA A 14 9.28 1.76 -25.05
CA ALA A 14 9.17 2.66 -23.90
C ALA A 14 7.78 3.32 -23.74
N GLY A 15 6.89 3.21 -24.73
CA GLY A 15 5.58 3.87 -24.73
C GLY A 15 4.44 3.16 -23.97
N ALA A 16 4.66 1.94 -23.47
CA ALA A 16 3.62 1.11 -22.87
C ALA A 16 3.51 1.19 -21.34
N ALA A 17 4.21 2.14 -20.69
CA ALA A 17 4.06 2.40 -19.26
C ALA A 17 2.82 3.27 -18.99
N ALA A 18 1.63 2.79 -19.37
CA ALA A 18 0.39 3.43 -18.98
C ALA A 18 0.20 3.20 -17.47
N ALA A 19 0.16 4.28 -16.69
CA ALA A 19 -0.24 4.25 -15.29
C ALA A 19 -1.64 3.61 -15.19
N GLN A 20 -1.72 2.32 -14.82
CA GLN A 20 -2.97 1.59 -14.74
C GLN A 20 -3.90 2.27 -13.73
N GLN A 21 -5.02 2.80 -14.25
CA GLN A 21 -6.09 3.36 -13.45
C GLN A 21 -7.09 2.24 -13.17
N LEU A 22 -7.07 1.73 -11.94
CA LEU A 22 -8.04 0.76 -11.47
C LEU A 22 -9.27 1.50 -10.92
N TYR A 23 -10.45 1.06 -11.34
CA TYR A 23 -11.73 1.51 -10.83
C TYR A 23 -12.30 0.44 -9.91
N ARG A 24 -12.78 0.83 -8.74
CA ARG A 24 -13.49 -0.04 -7.78
C ARG A 24 -14.87 0.55 -7.55
N TRP A 25 -15.94 -0.22 -7.76
CA TRP A 25 -17.30 0.23 -7.48
C TRP A 25 -18.19 -0.90 -6.97
N THR A 26 -19.33 -0.54 -6.40
CA THR A 26 -20.36 -1.47 -5.96
C THR A 26 -21.57 -1.35 -6.88
N ASP A 27 -22.07 -2.48 -7.40
CA ASP A 27 -23.30 -2.50 -8.20
C ASP A 27 -24.57 -2.47 -7.32
N GLU A 28 -25.75 -2.35 -7.95
CA GLU A 28 -27.04 -2.33 -7.23
C GLU A 28 -27.32 -3.63 -6.45
N LYS A 29 -26.64 -4.73 -6.78
CA LYS A 29 -26.74 -6.02 -6.10
C LYS A 29 -25.73 -6.14 -4.95
N GLY A 30 -24.98 -5.08 -4.64
CA GLY A 30 -23.98 -5.06 -3.58
C GLY A 30 -22.66 -5.75 -3.95
N ARG A 31 -22.42 -6.08 -5.22
CA ARG A 31 -21.19 -6.77 -5.65
C ARG A 31 -20.09 -5.77 -5.93
N LEU A 32 -18.89 -6.09 -5.44
CA LEU A 32 -17.70 -5.29 -5.69
C LEU A 32 -17.10 -5.63 -7.05
N HIS A 33 -16.90 -4.62 -7.87
CA HIS A 33 -16.24 -4.71 -9.17
C HIS A 33 -14.91 -3.98 -9.13
N VAL A 34 -13.88 -4.58 -9.73
CA VAL A 34 -12.57 -3.98 -9.94
C VAL A 34 -12.22 -4.11 -11.42
N ALA A 35 -12.07 -3.00 -12.13
CA ALA A 35 -11.77 -3.01 -13.57
C ALA A 35 -10.87 -1.84 -13.96
N ASP A 36 -10.10 -2.00 -15.04
CA ASP A 36 -9.31 -0.92 -15.65
C ASP A 36 -10.16 0.02 -16.52
N THR A 37 -11.44 -0.30 -16.72
CA THR A 37 -12.41 0.51 -17.47
C THR A 37 -13.31 1.32 -16.53
N PRO A 38 -13.77 2.51 -16.97
CA PRO A 38 -14.65 3.35 -16.18
C PRO A 38 -15.96 2.62 -15.85
N PRO A 39 -16.52 2.85 -14.64
CA PRO A 39 -17.75 2.18 -14.22
C PRO A 39 -18.96 2.64 -15.04
N PRO A 40 -19.98 1.78 -15.19
CA PRO A 40 -21.22 2.14 -15.86
C PRO A 40 -22.01 3.21 -15.09
N PRO A 41 -22.89 3.97 -15.77
CA PRO A 41 -23.76 4.95 -15.12
C PRO A 41 -24.66 4.27 -14.08
N GLY A 42 -24.73 4.84 -12.87
CA GLY A 42 -25.47 4.28 -11.73
C GLY A 42 -24.62 3.48 -10.74
N ALA A 43 -23.33 3.28 -11.01
CA ALA A 43 -22.40 2.67 -10.05
C ALA A 43 -22.28 3.50 -8.75
N LYS A 44 -22.33 2.82 -7.61
CA LYS A 44 -22.14 3.42 -6.28
C LYS A 44 -20.72 3.20 -5.77
N ASP A 45 -20.26 4.05 -4.87
CA ASP A 45 -18.93 3.97 -4.21
C ASP A 45 -17.74 3.89 -5.17
N VAL A 46 -17.81 4.60 -6.29
CA VAL A 46 -16.75 4.63 -7.31
C VAL A 46 -15.46 5.23 -6.73
N HIS A 47 -14.43 4.39 -6.60
CA HIS A 47 -13.07 4.79 -6.24
C HIS A 47 -12.13 4.60 -7.43
N ARG A 48 -11.41 5.67 -7.80
CA ARG A 48 -10.36 5.63 -8.81
C ARG A 48 -9.00 5.48 -8.13
N TRP A 49 -8.34 4.37 -8.36
CA TRP A 49 -7.02 4.05 -7.85
C TRP A 49 -6.04 4.26 -9.00
N ARG A 50 -5.11 5.19 -8.84
CA ARG A 50 -3.94 5.22 -9.71
C ARG A 50 -2.97 4.20 -9.12
N VAL A 51 -2.61 3.17 -9.87
CA VAL A 51 -1.49 2.27 -9.50
C VAL A 51 -0.20 3.04 -9.79
N THR A 52 0.07 4.07 -8.99
CA THR A 52 1.43 4.53 -8.77
C THR A 52 2.07 3.52 -7.84
N ALA A 53 3.31 3.11 -8.11
CA ALA A 53 4.12 2.31 -7.18
C ALA A 53 4.43 3.03 -5.84
N SER A 54 3.65 4.06 -5.50
CA SER A 54 3.84 5.00 -4.41
C SER A 54 2.48 5.41 -3.88
N SER A 55 1.86 4.48 -3.16
CA SER A 55 0.88 4.78 -2.10
C SER A 55 1.14 3.87 -0.90
N ALA A 56 2.42 3.57 -0.63
CA ALA A 56 2.87 3.55 0.76
C ALA A 56 2.97 5.03 1.17
N ALA A 57 1.83 5.60 1.60
CA ALA A 57 1.85 6.80 2.40
C ALA A 57 2.91 6.62 3.51
N GLU A 58 3.66 7.68 3.80
CA GLU A 58 4.74 7.73 4.78
C GLU A 58 4.63 6.67 5.90
N GLY A 59 5.54 5.71 5.89
CA GLY A 59 5.54 4.56 6.78
C GLY A 59 5.25 3.28 6.02
N GLY A 60 6.33 2.61 5.57
CA GLY A 60 6.29 1.37 4.78
C GLY A 60 5.11 0.49 5.17
N SER A 61 4.21 0.25 4.21
CA SER A 61 2.97 -0.47 4.43
C SER A 61 3.30 -1.87 4.94
N GLU A 62 3.29 -2.02 6.25
CA GLU A 62 3.51 -3.27 6.97
C GLU A 62 2.65 -4.36 6.32
N PRO A 63 3.15 -5.59 6.09
CA PRO A 63 2.38 -6.67 5.49
C PRO A 63 0.97 -6.79 6.10
N TYR A 64 -0.03 -7.14 5.28
CA TYR A 64 -1.43 -7.21 5.73
C TYR A 64 -1.60 -8.02 7.02
N ALA A 65 -0.90 -9.15 7.13
CA ALA A 65 -0.91 -9.98 8.33
C ALA A 65 -0.42 -9.24 9.59
N LEU A 66 0.65 -8.46 9.49
CA LEU A 66 1.16 -7.64 10.60
C LEU A 66 0.18 -6.52 10.98
N ARG A 67 -0.46 -5.90 9.98
CA ARG A 67 -1.52 -4.91 10.23
C ARG A 67 -2.72 -5.51 10.95
N GLN A 68 -3.11 -6.75 10.64
CA GLN A 68 -4.21 -7.43 11.34
C GLN A 68 -3.81 -7.82 12.75
N ALA A 69 -2.64 -8.43 12.93
CA ALA A 69 -2.13 -8.82 14.25
C ALA A 69 -2.09 -7.63 15.23
N ARG A 70 -1.68 -6.44 14.75
CA ARG A 70 -1.71 -5.20 15.55
C ARG A 70 -3.10 -4.74 15.95
N LYS A 71 -4.08 -4.91 15.07
CA LYS A 71 -5.47 -4.52 15.33
C LYS A 71 -6.12 -5.46 16.34
N GLU A 72 -5.84 -6.76 16.21
CA GLU A 72 -6.41 -7.80 17.07
C GLU A 72 -5.70 -7.89 18.43
N SER A 73 -4.41 -7.56 18.50
CA SER A 73 -3.59 -7.66 19.70
C SER A 73 -2.68 -6.44 19.87
N PRO A 74 -3.23 -5.26 20.21
CA PRO A 74 -2.45 -4.05 20.37
C PRO A 74 -1.58 -4.08 21.64
N VAL A 75 -0.32 -3.70 21.52
CA VAL A 75 0.62 -3.55 22.65
C VAL A 75 0.73 -2.08 23.06
N THR A 76 0.61 -1.81 24.36
CA THR A 76 0.83 -0.49 24.97
C THR A 76 1.96 -0.59 25.99
N LEU A 77 3.00 0.21 25.83
CA LEU A 77 4.10 0.34 26.78
C LEU A 77 3.90 1.63 27.59
N TYR A 78 3.42 1.51 28.81
CA TYR A 78 3.30 2.66 29.70
C TYR A 78 4.68 3.12 30.18
N THR A 79 4.93 4.42 30.08
CA THR A 79 6.21 5.01 30.46
C THR A 79 6.02 6.23 31.37
N ALA A 80 7.12 6.69 31.95
CA ALA A 80 7.19 7.93 32.72
C ALA A 80 8.47 8.69 32.33
N ALA A 81 8.55 9.96 32.71
CA ALA A 81 9.80 10.71 32.60
C ALA A 81 10.92 10.00 33.39
N ASP A 82 12.11 9.94 32.80
CA ASP A 82 13.32 9.33 33.39
C ASP A 82 13.16 7.87 33.85
N CYS A 83 12.50 7.05 33.04
CA CYS A 83 12.36 5.61 33.29
C CYS A 83 13.41 4.78 32.49
N GLU A 84 14.53 4.44 33.12
CA GLU A 84 15.55 3.58 32.51
C GLU A 84 14.99 2.18 32.10
N PRO A 85 14.22 1.47 32.94
CA PRO A 85 13.65 0.17 32.56
C PRO A 85 12.69 0.26 31.36
N CYS A 86 12.04 1.40 31.17
CA CYS A 86 11.17 1.64 30.01
C CYS A 86 11.99 1.68 28.70
N ASN A 87 13.23 2.20 28.75
CA ASN A 87 14.13 2.19 27.61
C ASN A 87 14.53 0.77 27.22
N ASP A 88 14.75 -0.11 28.20
CA ASP A 88 15.08 -1.50 27.94
C ASP A 88 13.87 -2.28 27.41
N ALA A 89 12.67 -2.01 27.92
CA ALA A 89 11.43 -2.54 27.34
C ALA A 89 11.27 -2.11 25.87
N ARG A 90 11.55 -0.83 25.56
CA ARG A 90 11.50 -0.31 24.19
C ARG A 90 12.48 -1.03 23.27
N LYS A 91 13.74 -1.19 23.70
CA LYS A 91 14.77 -1.94 22.95
C LYS A 91 14.33 -3.37 22.69
N LEU A 92 13.76 -4.03 23.71
CA LEU A 92 13.32 -5.41 23.62
C LEU A 92 12.18 -5.58 22.60
N LEU A 93 11.16 -4.73 22.65
CA LEU A 93 10.04 -4.76 21.70
C LEU A 93 10.50 -4.49 20.27
N ASN A 94 11.36 -3.48 20.06
CA ASN A 94 11.93 -3.16 18.76
C ASN A 94 12.79 -4.31 18.20
N SER A 95 13.63 -4.94 19.03
CA SER A 95 14.49 -6.06 18.60
C SER A 95 13.70 -7.27 18.10
N ARG A 96 12.44 -7.41 18.55
CA ARG A 96 11.52 -8.47 18.14
C ARG A 96 10.56 -8.04 17.02
N GLY A 97 10.67 -6.81 16.54
CA GLY A 97 9.75 -6.25 15.55
C GLY A 97 8.31 -6.20 16.06
N ILE A 98 8.10 -6.05 17.37
CA ILE A 98 6.77 -5.96 17.96
C ILE A 98 6.35 -4.48 17.90
N PRO A 99 5.31 -4.12 17.14
CA PRO A 99 4.76 -2.77 17.10
C PRO A 99 3.98 -2.44 18.39
N PHE A 100 4.25 -1.29 19.00
CA PHE A 100 3.60 -0.81 20.23
C PHE A 100 3.33 0.71 20.17
N LYS A 101 2.48 1.19 21.09
CA LYS A 101 2.31 2.61 21.42
C LYS A 101 2.80 2.88 22.84
N GLU A 102 3.17 4.12 23.13
CA GLU A 102 3.58 4.59 24.47
C GLU A 102 2.61 5.62 25.01
#